data_AF-H9WPM9-F1
#
_entry.id   AF-H9WPM9-F1
#
_cell.length_a   1.000
_cell.length_b   1.000
_cell.length_c   1.000
_cell.angle_alpha   90.00
_cell.angle_beta   90.00
_cell.angle_gamma   90.00
#
_symmetry.space_group_name_H-M   'P 1'
#
loop_
_entity.id
_entity.type
_entity.pdbx_description
1 polymer ?
#
loop_
_entity_poly.entity_id
_entity_poly.type
_entity_poly.pdbx_seq_one_letter_code
_entity_poly.pdbx_strand_id
1 'polypeptide(L)' 'MSQAAQIPIKDNPQANEAASALIQADKLREVKAGHDGTWAAHPGLISLIAEVFDKNMKHPNQIDLKREDVKV' A
#
# COMPACT_ATOMS: atom_id res chain seq x y z
N MET A 1 5.70 -9.24 1.35
CA MET A 1 4.76 -8.27 1.94
C MET A 1 5.55 -7.26 2.75
N SER A 2 5.43 -5.96 2.46
CA SER A 2 5.99 -4.87 3.27
C SER A 2 4.94 -4.29 4.22
N GLN A 3 5.37 -3.84 5.40
CA GLN A 3 4.50 -3.17 6.38
C GLN A 3 4.64 -1.65 6.23
N ALA A 4 3.51 -0.93 6.14
CA ALA A 4 3.54 0.53 6.32
C ALA A 4 3.58 0.84 7.82
N ALA A 5 4.71 1.39 8.27
CA ALA A 5 4.99 1.65 9.68
C ALA A 5 5.03 3.14 10.05
N GLN A 6 4.85 4.07 9.10
CA GLN A 6 4.82 5.50 9.41
C GLN A 6 3.61 5.84 10.30
N ILE A 7 3.89 6.38 11.49
CA ILE A 7 2.88 6.83 12.45
C ILE A 7 2.64 8.33 12.25
N PRO A 8 1.38 8.80 12.18
CA PRO A 8 1.07 10.23 12.09
C PRO A 8 1.72 11.04 13.22
N ILE A 9 2.41 12.11 12.86
CA ILE A 9 3.04 13.05 13.80
C ILE A 9 2.03 14.14 14.15
N LYS A 10 1.71 14.26 15.44
CA LYS A 10 0.82 15.31 15.94
C LYS A 10 1.45 16.68 15.67
N ASP A 11 0.68 17.59 15.08
CA ASP A 11 1.06 18.98 14.79
C ASP A 11 2.13 19.21 13.70
N ASN A 12 2.40 18.22 12.83
CA ASN A 12 3.24 18.42 11.64
C ASN A 12 2.55 17.94 10.34
N PRO A 13 1.69 18.79 9.75
CA PRO A 13 0.96 18.44 8.53
C PRO A 13 1.89 18.09 7.36
N GLN A 14 2.99 18.82 7.19
CA GLN A 14 3.93 18.63 6.08
C GLN A 14 4.66 17.28 6.17
N ALA A 15 5.09 16.88 7.38
CA ALA A 15 5.68 15.56 7.58
C ALA A 15 4.65 14.43 7.36
N ASN A 16 3.39 14.65 7.74
CA ASN A 16 2.31 13.68 7.52
C ASN A 16 1.98 13.54 6.03
N GLU A 17 1.96 14.63 5.26
CA GLU A 17 1.77 14.58 3.80
C GLU A 17 2.91 13.82 3.12
N ALA A 18 4.17 14.11 3.47
CA ALA A 18 5.32 13.41 2.92
C ALA A 18 5.30 11.90 3.28
N ALA A 19 4.96 11.57 4.52
CA ALA A 19 4.78 10.18 4.95
C ALA A 19 3.65 9.49 4.18
N SER A 20 2.52 10.18 3.98
CA SER A 20 1.36 9.66 3.24
C SER A 20 1.72 9.34 1.79
N ALA A 21 2.47 10.23 1.13
CA ALA A 21 2.94 10.01 -0.23
C ALA A 21 3.88 8.80 -0.34
N LEU A 22 4.79 8.62 0.62
CA LEU A 22 5.67 7.45 0.68
C LEU A 22 4.90 6.15 0.88
N ILE A 23 3.91 6.15 1.78
CA ILE A 23 3.04 4.99 2.01
C ILE A 23 2.25 4.66 0.73
N GLN A 24 1.63 5.65 0.10
CA GLN A 24 0.88 5.45 -1.15
C GLN A 24 1.76 4.86 -2.25
N ALA A 25 2.99 5.37 -2.43
CA ALA A 25 3.93 4.86 -3.42
C ALA A 25 4.35 3.41 -3.14
N ASP A 26 4.62 3.07 -1.87
CA ASP A 26 4.90 1.69 -1.45
C ASP A 26 3.72 0.77 -1.77
N LYS A 27 2.49 1.16 -1.38
CA LYS A 27 1.30 0.33 -1.58
C LYS A 27 0.91 0.18 -3.04
N LEU A 28 1.13 1.22 -3.82
CA LEU A 28 0.94 1.15 -5.27
C LEU A 28 1.92 0.17 -5.92
N ARG A 29 3.17 0.12 -5.45
CA ARG A 29 4.14 -0.87 -5.92
C ARG A 29 3.72 -2.29 -5.54
N GLU A 30 3.24 -2.51 -4.31
CA GLU A 30 2.79 -3.83 -3.86
C GLU A 30 1.60 -4.36 -4.68
N VAL A 31 0.55 -3.57 -4.84
CA VAL A 31 -0.63 -4.00 -5.62
C VAL A 31 -0.27 -4.26 -7.08
N LYS A 32 0.61 -3.43 -7.68
CA LYS A 32 1.11 -3.66 -9.06
C LYS A 32 2.02 -4.87 -9.19
N ALA A 33 2.69 -5.28 -8.12
CA ALA A 33 3.50 -6.49 -8.09
C ALA A 33 2.65 -7.76 -7.96
N GLY A 34 1.33 -7.65 -7.80
CA GLY A 34 0.41 -8.78 -7.66
C GLY A 34 0.09 -9.17 -6.23
N HIS A 35 0.42 -8.33 -5.23
CA HIS A 35 0.01 -8.62 -3.86
C HIS A 35 -1.51 -8.48 -3.72
N ASP A 36 -2.15 -9.45 -3.04
CA ASP A 36 -3.60 -9.46 -2.78
C ASP A 36 -4.03 -8.55 -1.62
N GLY A 37 -3.06 -8.07 -0.85
CA GLY A 37 -3.28 -7.25 0.34
C GLY A 37 -1.97 -6.78 0.94
N THR A 38 -2.07 -6.02 2.03
CA THR A 38 -0.91 -5.46 2.73
C THR A 38 -1.19 -5.29 4.23
N TRP A 39 -0.12 -5.01 5.00
CA TRP A 39 -0.19 -4.79 6.45
C TRP A 39 -0.15 -3.30 6.79
N ALA A 40 -1.01 -2.90 7.72
CA ALA A 40 -1.04 -1.56 8.32
C ALA A 40 -0.67 -1.64 9.81
N ALA A 41 0.25 -0.79 10.27
CA ALA A 41 0.65 -0.75 11.68
C ALA A 41 -0.26 0.14 12.56
N HIS A 42 -1.11 0.98 11.95
CA HIS A 42 -1.96 1.93 12.67
C HIS A 42 -3.33 2.10 11.98
N PRO A 43 -4.45 2.18 12.73
CA PRO A 43 -5.79 2.32 12.15
C PRO A 43 -5.96 3.54 11.23
N GLY A 44 -5.27 4.65 11.55
CA GLY A 44 -5.28 5.87 10.74
C GLY A 44 -4.69 5.71 9.33
N LEU A 45 -4.03 4.60 9.02
CA LEU A 45 -3.51 4.30 7.68
C LEU A 45 -4.48 3.47 6.83
N ILE A 46 -5.50 2.85 7.44
CA ILE A 46 -6.37 1.89 6.76
C ILE A 46 -7.07 2.53 5.56
N SER A 47 -7.69 3.70 5.73
CA SER A 47 -8.41 4.37 4.64
C SER A 47 -7.50 4.70 3.46
N LEU A 48 -6.28 5.20 3.75
CA LEU A 48 -5.28 5.54 2.75
C LEU A 48 -4.85 4.31 1.94
N ILE A 49 -4.56 3.22 2.65
CA ILE A 49 -4.11 1.96 2.06
C ILE A 49 -5.25 1.32 1.24
N ALA A 50 -6.46 1.29 1.80
CA ALA A 50 -7.64 0.75 1.14
C ALA A 50 -7.91 1.46 -0.18
N GLU A 51 -7.84 2.80 -0.20
CA GLU A 51 -8.02 3.58 -1.43
C GLU A 51 -7.02 3.19 -2.54
N VAL A 52 -5.77 2.90 -2.18
CA VAL A 52 -4.76 2.45 -3.15
C VAL A 52 -5.09 1.06 -3.69
N PHE A 53 -5.48 0.11 -2.82
CA PHE A 53 -5.83 -1.24 -3.26
C PHE A 53 -7.13 -1.26 -4.06
N ASP A 54 -8.19 -0.62 -3.59
CA ASP A 54 -9.49 -0.57 -4.27
C ASP A 54 -9.40 0.04 -5.68
N LYS A 55 -8.54 1.04 -5.88
CA LYS A 55 -8.32 1.65 -7.20
C LYS A 55 -7.58 0.76 -8.18
N ASN A 56 -6.72 -0.15 -7.70
CA ASN A 56 -5.78 -0.89 -8.54
C ASN A 56 -6.09 -2.39 -8.61
N MET A 57 -6.84 -2.93 -7.65
CA MET A 57 -7.22 -4.34 -7.56
C MET A 57 -8.73 -4.47 -7.87
N LYS A 58 -9.05 -5.03 -9.05
CA LYS A 58 -10.44 -5.13 -9.55
C LYS A 58 -11.20 -6.35 -9.06
N HIS A 59 -10.48 -7.33 -8.55
CA HIS A 59 -11.01 -8.59 -8.07
C HIS A 59 -10.70 -8.72 -6.56
N PRO A 60 -11.35 -9.66 -5.84
CA PRO A 60 -11.06 -9.86 -4.42
C PRO A 60 -9.60 -10.23 -4.11
N ASN A 61 -8.88 -10.74 -5.11
CA ASN A 61 -7.47 -11.07 -5.07
C ASN A 61 -6.90 -11.09 -6.52
N GLN A 62 -5.58 -11.23 -6.63
CA GLN A 62 -4.77 -11.28 -7.85
C GLN A 62 -4.01 -12.62 -7.97
N ILE A 63 -4.53 -13.72 -7.41
CA ILE A 63 -3.88 -15.04 -7.43
C ILE A 63 -3.61 -15.53 -8.88
N ASP A 64 -4.41 -15.06 -9.83
CA ASP A 64 -4.24 -15.37 -11.26
C ASP A 64 -3.02 -14.67 -11.89
N LEU A 65 -2.45 -13.64 -11.25
CA LEU A 65 -1.26 -12.94 -11.73
C LEU A 65 0.01 -13.71 -11.36
N LYS A 66 0.38 -14.69 -12.18
CA LYS A 66 1.50 -15.61 -11.91
C LYS A 66 2.91 -15.02 -12.01
N ARG A 67 3.07 -13.76 -12.46
CA ARG A 67 4.36 -13.06 -12.63
C ARG A 67 5.42 -13.89 -13.37
N GLU A 68 5.01 -14.60 -14.43
CA GLU A 68 5.89 -15.43 -15.28
C GLU A 68 6.97 -14.61 -16.01
N ASP A 69 6.84 -13.28 -16.03
CA ASP A 69 7.83 -12.34 -16.53
C ASP A 69 9.09 -12.23 -15.66
N VAL A 70 9.02 -12.66 -14.39
CA VAL A 70 10.15 -12.58 -13.45
C VAL A 70 11.08 -13.77 -13.61
N LYS A 71 12.37 -13.49 -13.87
CA LYS A 71 13.45 -14.49 -13.87
C LYS A 71 14.28 -14.32 -12.60
N VAL A 72 14.57 -15.43 -11.92
CA VAL A 72 15.35 -15.52 -10.68
C VAL A 72 16.70 -16.16 -10.92
#